data_AF-K6Z3P6-F1
#
_entry.id   AF-K6Z3P6-F1
#
_cell.length_a   1.000
_cell.length_b   1.000
_cell.length_c   1.000
_cell.angle_alpha   90.00
_cell.angle_beta   90.00
_cell.angle_gamma   90.00
#
_symmetry.space_group_name_H-M   'P 1'
#
loop_
_entity.id
_entity.type
_entity.pdbx_description
1 polymer ?
#
loop_
_entity_poly.entity_id
_entity_poly.type
_entity_poly.pdbx_seq_one_letter_code
_entity_poly.pdbx_strand_id
1 'polypeptide(L)' 'MEINDIEIDQDNDVNQQQIVDCQVCCSPIEILITQDSDNDFIIHARTDSE' A
#
# COMPACT_ATOMS: atom_id res chain seq x y z
N MET A 1 8.60 4.86 -16.83
CA MET A 1 8.18 4.93 -15.42
C MET A 1 7.04 3.94 -15.31
N GLU A 2 7.29 2.82 -14.64
CA GLU A 2 6.23 1.87 -14.33
C GLU A 2 5.66 2.22 -12.96
N ILE A 3 4.34 2.07 -12.84
CA ILE A 3 3.58 2.39 -11.63
C ILE A 3 3.24 1.05 -10.99
N ASN A 4 3.44 0.92 -9.68
CA ASN A 4 2.98 -0.26 -8.96
C ASN A 4 1.45 -0.27 -8.95
N ASP A 5 0.87 -1.32 -9.52
CA ASP A 5 -0.57 -1.57 -9.47
C ASP A 5 -0.88 -2.44 -8.25
N ILE A 6 -1.68 -1.92 -7.31
CA ILE A 6 -2.04 -2.56 -6.05
C ILE A 6 -3.56 -2.60 -5.95
N GLU A 7 -4.13 -3.80 -5.84
CA GLU A 7 -5.56 -3.98 -5.58
C GLU A 7 -5.84 -3.83 -4.08
N ILE A 8 -6.93 -3.13 -3.74
CA ILE A 8 -7.36 -2.91 -2.35
C ILE A 8 -8.71 -3.59 -2.13
N ASP A 9 -8.78 -4.49 -1.15
CA ASP A 9 -10.01 -5.06 -0.61
C ASP A 9 -10.47 -4.25 0.60
N GLN A 10 -11.59 -3.55 0.49
CA GLN A 10 -12.10 -2.70 1.57
C GLN A 10 -12.40 -3.47 2.87
N ASP A 11 -12.84 -4.72 2.78
CA ASP A 11 -13.24 -5.51 3.96
C ASP A 11 -12.02 -6.13 4.67
N ASN A 12 -10.92 -6.36 3.93
CA ASN A 12 -9.76 -7.08 4.44
C ASN A 12 -8.49 -6.22 4.57
N ASP A 13 -8.35 -5.12 3.84
CA ASP A 13 -7.07 -4.39 3.80
C ASP A 13 -7.05 -3.13 4.67
N VAL A 14 -8.22 -2.58 4.97
CA VAL A 14 -8.33 -1.34 5.75
C VAL A 14 -7.84 -1.57 7.18
N ASN A 15 -6.97 -0.67 7.65
CA ASN A 15 -6.23 -0.75 8.91
C ASN A 15 -5.27 -1.95 9.03
N GLN A 16 -4.94 -2.62 7.92
CA GLN A 16 -3.91 -3.65 7.89
C GLN A 16 -2.64 -3.12 7.22
N GLN A 17 -1.50 -3.52 7.78
CA GLN A 17 -0.21 -3.31 7.14
C GLN A 17 0.07 -4.49 6.21
N GLN A 18 0.43 -4.19 4.97
CA GLN A 18 0.77 -5.17 3.96
C GLN A 18 2.18 -4.92 3.43
N ILE A 19 2.82 -5.98 2.95
CA ILE A 19 4.11 -5.90 2.27
C ILE A 19 3.88 -6.36 0.84
N VAL A 20 4.12 -5.47 -0.12
CA VAL A 20 4.03 -5.77 -1.55
C VAL A 20 5.40 -5.64 -2.19
N ASP A 21 5.70 -6.49 -3.16
CA ASP A 21 6.93 -6.40 -3.92
C ASP A 21 6.82 -5.30 -4.97
N CYS A 22 7.83 -4.42 -5.04
CA CYS A 22 7.92 -3.44 -6.11
C CYS A 22 8.02 -4.14 -7.47
N GLN A 23 7.07 -3.88 -8.36
CA GLN A 23 6.98 -4.45 -9.71
C GLN A 23 8.18 -4.10 -10.60
N VAL A 24 8.96 -3.08 -10.22
CA VAL A 24 10.12 -2.59 -10.98
C VAL A 24 11.44 -3.13 -10.46
N CYS A 25 11.62 -3.18 -9.13
CA CYS A 25 12.92 -3.47 -8.50
C CYS A 25 12.91 -4.62 -7.47
N CYS A 26 11.76 -5.30 -7.33
CA CYS A 26 11.57 -6.44 -6.41
C CYS A 26 11.97 -6.14 -4.95
N SER A 27 11.96 -4.86 -4.56
CA SER A 27 12.19 -4.45 -3.18
C SER A 27 10.87 -4.39 -2.42
N PRO A 28 10.84 -4.75 -1.13
CA PRO A 28 9.62 -4.72 -0.35
C PRO A 28 9.14 -3.28 -0.13
N ILE A 29 7.85 -3.06 -0.34
CA ILE A 29 7.15 -1.82 -0.04
C ILE A 29 6.14 -2.15 1.06
N GLU A 30 6.30 -1.51 2.21
CA GLU A 30 5.33 -1.56 3.28
C GLU A 30 4.22 -0.55 2.99
N ILE A 31 2.98 -1.02 2.92
CA ILE A 31 1.80 -0.17 2.72
C ILE A 31 0.86 -0.29 3.91
N LEU A 32 0.31 0.84 4.34
CA LEU A 32 -0.78 0.90 5.31
C LEU A 32 -1.94 1.63 4.66
N ILE A 33 -3.09 0.97 4.59
CA ILE A 33 -4.31 1.52 4.04
C ILE A 33 -5.20 1.93 5.21
N THR A 34 -5.58 3.20 5.24
CA THR A 34 -6.54 3.73 6.19
C THR A 34 -7.70 4.35 5.44
N GLN A 35 -8.84 4.49 6.13
CA GLN A 35 -10.02 5.14 5.58
C GLN A 35 -10.35 6.36 6.42
N ASP A 36 -10.59 7.49 5.75
CA ASP A 36 -10.97 8.74 6.41
C ASP A 36 -12.49 8.77 6.72
N SER A 37 -12.95 9.85 7.34
CA SER A 37 -14.36 10.06 7.67
C SER A 37 -15.27 10.25 6.44
N ASP A 38 -14.74 10.65 5.28
CA ASP A 38 -15.49 10.75 4.02
C ASP A 38 -15.56 9.41 3.24
N ASN A 39 -14.95 8.35 3.79
CA ASN A 39 -14.71 7.05 3.15
C ASN A 39 -13.62 7.06 2.06
N ASP A 40 -12.80 8.11 1.96
CA ASP A 40 -11.66 8.10 1.05
C ASP A 40 -10.55 7.20 1.60
N PHE A 41 -9.88 6.49 0.69
CA PHE A 41 -8.72 5.67 1.02
C PHE A 41 -7.45 6.53 1.10
N ILE A 42 -6.73 6.38 2.20
CA ILE A 42 -5.43 7.01 2.43
C ILE A 42 -4.38 5.89 2.48
N ILE A 43 -3.42 5.95 1.55
CA ILE A 43 -2.36 4.96 1.40
C ILE A 43 -1.04 5.57 1.90
N HIS A 44 -0.47 4.96 2.93
CA HIS A 44 0.87 5.27 3.42
C HIS A 44 1.83 4.21 2.91
N ALA A 45 2.68 4.57 1.95
CA ALA A 45 3.72 3.70 1.42
C ALA A 45 5.09 4.06 2.00
N ARG A 46 5.83 3.06 2.48
CA ARG A 46 7.20 3.18 2.97
C ARG A 46 8.07 2.10 2.36
N THR A 47 9.26 2.48 1.93
CA THR A 47 10.32 1.53 1.60
C THR A 47 11.34 1.55 2.72
N ASP A 48 11.85 0.40 3.11
CA ASP A 48 13.02 0.32 3.99
C ASP A 48 14.25 0.75 3.16
N SER A 49 14.44 2.06 3.07
CA SER A 49 15.70 2.64 2.66
C SER A 49 16.52 2.78 3.93
N GLU A 50 17.38 1.80 4.20
CA GLU A 50 18.50 1.97 5.15
C GLU A 50 19.22 3.30 4.96
#